data_AF-A0A2N7W9C4-F1
#
_entry.id   AF-A0A2N7W9C4-F1
#
_cell.length_a   1.000
_cell.length_b   1.000
_cell.length_c   1.000
_cell.angle_alpha   90.00
_cell.angle_beta   90.00
_cell.angle_gamma   90.00
#
_symmetry.space_group_name_H-M   'P 1'
#
loop_
_entity.id
_entity.type
_entity.pdbx_description
1 polymer ?
#
loop_
_entity_poly.entity_id
_entity_poly.type
_entity_poly.pdbx_seq_one_letter_code
_entity_poly.pdbx_strand_id
1 'polypeptide(L)'
;MNCRKGDIAIVVRLFPCIDAVRKALERDVLGRVVRCVELGPEHNGMPVWKIGEIIPVDIGFMRVKVEAIEDCLLQPIRGVPVPEKATDDIKEPA
;
A
#
# COMPACT_ATOMS: atom_id res chain seq x y z
N MET A 1 14.48 -7.11 -0.68
CA MET A 1 13.57 -5.97 -0.91
C MET A 1 12.95 -6.17 -2.29
N ASN A 2 11.63 -6.28 -2.32
CA ASN A 2 10.83 -6.59 -3.51
C ASN A 2 10.58 -5.34 -4.34
N CYS A 3 10.14 -4.25 -3.69
CA CYS A 3 9.80 -2.99 -4.32
C CYS A 3 10.94 -1.96 -4.19
N ARG A 4 10.84 -0.90 -5.00
CA ARG A 4 11.71 0.27 -4.99
C ARG A 4 10.86 1.54 -4.93
N LYS A 5 11.49 2.66 -4.60
CA LYS A 5 10.83 3.98 -4.64
C LYS A 5 10.32 4.25 -6.06
N GLY A 6 9.05 4.63 -6.17
CA GLY A 6 8.36 4.88 -7.43
C GLY A 6 7.70 3.65 -8.06
N ASP A 7 7.94 2.44 -7.55
CA ASP A 7 7.30 1.24 -8.08
C ASP A 7 5.77 1.30 -7.87
N ILE A 8 5.06 0.83 -8.89
CA ILE A 8 3.66 0.42 -8.77
C ILE A 8 3.68 -1.05 -8.32
N ALA A 9 3.00 -1.36 -7.23
CA ALA A 9 2.95 -2.70 -6.65
C ALA A 9 1.51 -3.09 -6.31
N ILE A 10 1.23 -4.39 -6.30
CA ILE A 10 -0.03 -4.94 -5.84
C ILE A 10 0.16 -5.57 -4.47
N VAL A 11 -0.79 -5.35 -3.55
CA VAL A 11 -0.82 -6.04 -2.25
C VAL A 11 -1.26 -7.48 -2.49
N VAL A 12 -0.37 -8.45 -2.25
CA VAL A 12 -0.63 -9.86 -2.56
C VAL A 12 -0.84 -10.72 -1.31
N ARG A 13 -0.53 -10.18 -0.13
CA ARG A 13 -0.67 -10.85 1.15
C ARG A 13 -1.11 -9.87 2.23
N LEU A 14 -1.66 -10.42 3.30
CA LEU A 14 -2.00 -9.67 4.50
C LEU A 14 -1.17 -10.19 5.68
N PHE A 15 -0.87 -9.30 6.62
CA PHE A 15 -0.23 -9.68 7.86
C PHE A 15 -1.19 -10.53 8.72
N PRO A 16 -0.66 -11.38 9.62
CA PRO A 16 -1.50 -12.13 10.55
C PRO A 16 -2.30 -11.20 11.45
N CYS A 17 -3.64 -11.32 11.40
CA CYS A 17 -4.56 -10.54 12.21
C CYS A 17 -5.83 -11.36 12.52
N ILE A 18 -6.64 -10.86 13.47
CA ILE A 18 -7.92 -11.47 13.83
C ILE A 18 -8.91 -11.47 12.66
N ASP A 19 -9.81 -12.44 12.62
CA ASP A 19 -10.69 -12.68 11.46
C ASP A 19 -11.55 -11.48 11.04
N ALA A 20 -12.06 -10.71 12.01
CA ALA A 20 -12.87 -9.52 11.73
C ALA A 20 -12.07 -8.45 10.96
N VAL A 21 -10.81 -8.24 11.36
CA VAL A 21 -9.89 -7.31 10.69
C VAL A 21 -9.45 -7.88 9.35
N ARG A 22 -9.11 -9.17 9.31
CA ARG A 22 -8.72 -9.88 8.09
C ARG A 22 -9.77 -9.70 6.99
N LYS A 23 -11.06 -9.93 7.27
CA LYS A 23 -12.13 -9.78 6.28
C LYS A 23 -12.23 -8.38 5.70
N ALA A 24 -12.04 -7.34 6.51
CA ALA A 24 -12.04 -5.97 6.03
C ALA A 24 -10.82 -5.67 5.15
N LEU A 25 -9.63 -6.15 5.55
CA LEU A 25 -8.41 -5.99 4.78
C LEU A 25 -8.44 -6.81 3.47
N GLU A 26 -9.04 -7.99 3.45
CA GLU A 26 -9.24 -8.78 2.22
C GLU A 26 -10.16 -8.06 1.23
N ARG A 27 -11.17 -7.34 1.73
CA ARG A 27 -12.08 -6.54 0.92
C ARG A 27 -11.42 -5.28 0.37
N ASP A 28 -10.71 -4.53 1.23
CA ASP A 28 -10.31 -3.15 0.93
C ASP A 28 -8.83 -3.01 0.51
N VAL A 29 -7.97 -3.95 0.92
CA VAL A 29 -6.50 -3.81 0.81
C VAL A 29 -5.89 -4.91 -0.07
N LEU A 30 -6.30 -6.17 0.09
CA LEU A 30 -5.75 -7.26 -0.72
C LEU A 30 -6.11 -7.06 -2.20
N GLY A 31 -5.13 -7.20 -3.08
CA GLY A 31 -5.27 -6.95 -4.51
C GLY A 31 -5.25 -5.46 -4.90
N ARG A 32 -5.14 -4.54 -3.93
CA ARG A 32 -5.03 -3.10 -4.22
C ARG A 32 -3.69 -2.81 -4.89
N VAL A 33 -3.73 -2.01 -5.95
CA VAL A 33 -2.54 -1.44 -6.59
C VAL A 33 -2.18 -0.16 -5.87
N VAL A 34 -0.92 -0.01 -5.48
CA VAL A 34 -0.39 1.14 -4.73
C VAL A 34 0.93 1.60 -5.33
N ARG A 35 1.28 2.86 -5.10
CA ARG A 35 2.62 3.39 -5.43
C ARG A 35 3.50 3.44 -4.19
N CYS A 36 4.70 2.88 -4.25
CA CYS A 36 5.70 3.00 -3.21
C CYS A 36 6.37 4.39 -3.28
N VAL A 37 6.18 5.23 -2.26
CA VAL A 37 6.65 6.63 -2.28
C VAL A 37 7.93 6.81 -1.49
N GLU A 38 7.98 6.29 -0.28
CA GLU A 38 9.08 6.50 0.65
C GLU A 38 9.27 5.27 1.53
N LEU A 39 10.52 4.94 1.82
CA LEU A 39 10.83 3.87 2.76
C LEU A 39 10.70 4.43 4.18
N GLY A 40 9.72 3.93 4.93
CA GLY A 40 9.48 4.27 6.32
C GLY A 40 10.37 3.48 7.29
N PRO A 41 10.21 3.69 8.60
CA PRO A 41 10.87 2.88 9.62
C PRO A 41 10.45 1.42 9.49
N GLU A 42 11.37 0.51 9.81
CA GLU A 42 11.09 -0.91 9.80
C GLU A 42 10.01 -1.26 10.84
N HIS A 43 9.16 -2.23 10.48
CA HIS A 43 8.19 -2.82 11.39
C HIS A 43 8.54 -4.30 11.54
N ASN A 44 8.82 -4.75 12.77
CA ASN A 44 9.28 -6.12 13.05
C ASN A 44 10.51 -6.56 12.22
N GLY A 45 11.45 -5.63 11.97
CA GLY A 45 12.64 -5.88 11.15
C GLY A 45 12.36 -6.01 9.65
N MET A 46 11.15 -5.67 9.21
CA MET A 46 10.75 -5.66 7.81
C MET A 46 10.70 -4.23 7.27
N PRO A 47 11.26 -3.96 6.07
CA PRO A 47 11.13 -2.67 5.42
C PRO A 47 9.67 -2.35 5.13
N VAL A 48 9.26 -1.11 5.40
CA VAL A 48 7.89 -0.63 5.19
C VAL A 48 7.88 0.47 4.15
N TRP A 49 7.00 0.37 3.15
CA TRP A 49 6.79 1.41 2.17
C TRP A 49 5.60 2.27 2.55
N LYS A 50 5.81 3.59 2.66
CA LYS A 50 4.73 4.57 2.60
C LYS A 50 4.11 4.56 1.21
N ILE A 51 2.79 4.46 1.15
CA ILE A 51 2.05 4.39 -0.10
C ILE A 51 1.48 5.76 -0.49
N GLY A 52 1.35 6.00 -1.79
CA GLY A 52 0.91 7.30 -2.33
C GLY A 52 -0.59 7.60 -2.16
N GLU A 53 -1.38 6.60 -1.80
CA GLU A 53 -2.81 6.73 -1.52
C GLU A 53 -3.12 6.22 -0.11
N ILE A 54 -4.03 6.88 0.59
CA ILE A 54 -4.54 6.40 1.87
C ILE A 54 -5.70 5.45 1.58
N ILE A 55 -5.62 4.22 2.07
CA ILE A 55 -6.70 3.24 1.93
C ILE A 55 -7.54 3.28 3.22
N PRO A 56 -8.78 3.79 3.19
CA PRO A 56 -9.68 3.71 4.32
C PRO A 56 -10.21 2.28 4.46
N VAL A 57 -10.14 1.73 5.66
CA VAL A 57 -10.65 0.39 5.96
C VAL A 57 -11.67 0.50 7.08
N ASP A 58 -12.87 -0.03 6.82
CA ASP A 58 -13.95 -0.06 7.80
C ASP A 58 -14.07 -1.47 8.40
N ILE A 59 -13.71 -1.58 9.68
CA ILE A 59 -13.83 -2.81 10.49
C ILE A 59 -15.12 -2.85 11.32
N GLY A 60 -16.12 -2.04 10.96
CA GLY A 60 -17.47 -2.01 11.53
C GLY A 60 -17.60 -1.14 12.78
N PHE A 61 -16.73 -1.34 13.78
CA PHE A 61 -16.72 -0.55 15.00
C PHE A 61 -15.62 0.53 15.01
N MET A 62 -14.77 0.55 13.99
CA MET A 62 -13.64 1.46 13.88
C MET A 62 -13.29 1.65 12.40
N ARG A 63 -12.80 2.84 12.07
CA ARG A 63 -12.21 3.13 10.76
C ARG A 63 -10.73 3.33 10.93
N VAL A 64 -9.95 2.56 10.17
CA VAL A 64 -8.49 2.66 10.15
C VAL A 64 -8.03 3.14 8.78
N LYS A 65 -6.86 3.77 8.75
CA LYS A 65 -6.23 4.24 7.51
C LYS A 65 -4.95 3.44 7.31
N VAL A 66 -4.82 2.83 6.14
CA VAL A 66 -3.57 2.20 5.73
C VAL A 66 -2.81 3.21 4.88
N GLU A 67 -1.66 3.64 5.39
CA GLU A 67 -0.79 4.64 4.76
C GLU A 67 0.60 4.06 4.44
N ALA A 68 0.88 2.84 4.93
CA ALA A 68 2.14 2.15 4.74
C ALA A 68 1.95 0.63 4.77
N ILE A 69 2.77 -0.09 4.02
CA ILE A 69 2.67 -1.55 3.84
C ILE A 69 4.09 -2.17 3.85
N GLU A 70 4.25 -3.30 4.54
CA GLU A 70 5.49 -4.07 4.54
C GLU A 70 5.86 -4.58 3.13
N ASP A 71 7.14 -4.47 2.77
CA ASP A 71 7.66 -4.85 1.46
C ASP A 71 7.41 -6.33 1.09
N CYS A 72 7.34 -7.21 2.08
CA CYS A 72 7.06 -8.64 1.87
C CYS A 72 5.60 -8.94 1.48
N LEU A 73 4.69 -7.98 1.67
CA LEU A 73 3.27 -8.09 1.31
C LEU A 73 2.99 -7.54 -0.10
N LEU A 74 3.99 -6.90 -0.71
CA LEU A 74 3.90 -6.22 -1.99
C LEU A 74 4.59 -7.01 -3.10
N GLN A 75 3.96 -7.03 -4.27
CA GLN A 75 4.54 -7.54 -5.50
C GLN A 75 4.66 -6.39 -6.50
N PRO A 76 5.88 -5.98 -6.93
CA PRO A 76 6.03 -4.94 -7.94
C PRO A 76 5.45 -5.40 -9.28
N ILE A 77 4.70 -4.52 -9.93
CA ILE A 77 4.19 -4.68 -11.29
C ILE A 77 5.26 -4.17 -12.25
N ARG A 78 5.94 -5.08 -12.94
CA ARG A 78 7.04 -4.75 -13.87
C ARG A 78 6.57 -4.85 -15.32
N GLY A 79 7.14 -4.04 -16.20
CA GLY A 79 6.86 -4.06 -17.64
C GLY A 79 5.68 -3.20 -18.09
N VAL A 80 5.01 -2.49 -17.18
CA VAL A 80 4.06 -1.44 -17.54
C VAL A 80 4.84 -0.13 -17.65
N PRO A 81 4.91 0.51 -18.84
CA PRO A 81 5.49 1.84 -18.95
C PRO A 81 4.65 2.80 -18.11
N VAL A 82 5.24 3.33 -17.03
CA VAL A 82 4.60 4.39 -16.24
C VAL A 82 4.71 5.66 -17.07
N PRO A 83 3.59 6.26 -17.52
CA PRO A 83 3.65 7.53 -18.22
C PRO A 83 4.17 8.58 -17.23
N GLU A 84 5.24 9.29 -17.60
CA GLU A 84 5.85 10.37 -16.78
C GLU A 84 4.85 11.48 -16.39
N LYS A 85 3.69 11.55 -17.07
CA LYS A 85 2.64 12.55 -16.84
C LYS A 85 1.64 12.20 -15.74
N ALA A 86 1.68 10.98 -15.18
CA ALA A 86 0.73 10.59 -14.11
C ALA A 86 1.06 11.22 -12.74
N THR A 87 2.13 11.99 -12.62
CA THR A 87 2.57 12.66 -11.39
C THR A 87 2.10 14.11 -11.26
N ASP A 88 1.56 14.72 -12.31
CA ASP A 88 1.24 16.16 -12.31
C ASP A 88 -0.18 16.49 -11.79
N ASP A 89 -1.04 15.49 -11.60
CA ASP A 89 -2.42 15.69 -11.11
C ASP A 89 -2.54 15.69 -9.58
N ILE A 90 -1.43 15.56 -8.85
CA ILE A 90 -1.39 15.79 -7.39
C ILE A 90 -0.97 17.24 -7.15
N LYS A 91 -1.76 18.20 -7.63
CA LYS A 91 -1.69 19.57 -7.12
C LYS A 91 -2.61 19.66 -5.90
N GLU A 92 -2.04 20.03 -4.77
CA GLU A 92 -2.77 20.34 -3.53
C GLU A 92 -3.93 21.30 -3.81
N PRO A 93 -5.11 21.11 -3.20
CA PRO A 93 -6.14 22.14 -3.26
C PRO A 93 -5.63 23.41 -2.55
N ALA A 94 -5.80 24.54 -3.25
CA ALA A 94 -5.46 25.89 -2.81
C ALA A 94 -6.21 26.33 -1.55
#